data_AF-A0AAU8CE74-F1
#
_entry.id   AF-A0AAU8CE74-F1
#
_cell.length_a   1.000
_cell.length_b   1.000
_cell.length_c   1.000
_cell.angle_alpha   90.00
_cell.angle_beta   90.00
_cell.angle_gamma   90.00
#
_symmetry.space_group_name_H-M   'P 1'
#
loop_
_entity.id
_entity.type
_entity.pdbx_description
1 polymer ?
#
loop_
_entity_poly.entity_id
_entity_poly.type
_entity_poly.pdbx_seq_one_letter_code
_entity_poly.pdbx_strand_id
1 'polypeptide(L)'
;MKVLVTDPIADAGLDRLREAGHDVETAYDVEGDALLDAVSDAHGLIVRSGTEVTEAVFDAADDLVIVGRAGIGVDNIDIDAATDHGVIVANAPEGNVRAAAEHSVAMTFAAARSIPQAHGRLKDGEWAKGDYLGTELNGKTLGVVGLGRVGQEVAKRLGGLGMDLVAYDPYIGEERAEQLGADLVEFDECIERADFVTVHVPLTDETEGLLGEDEFAQLEDGYVVNVARGGVVDEDALVDAVEDGVLAGAALDVFAEEPLPADSPLLDADDIVVTPHLGASTQAAQEHVATSTADQVVAALNDEPVLNALNAPSVDESSFGRIEPYIGLAETAGKVAAQLFDGRIERVEVSYEGDIAAEDLELVTASAQKGVFDPLEWQVNAVNAPRVAEERGIDVKESKTRQSEDFQSLVSVTVGNSDEELTVSGTLFAGDDPRLVKIDGYRVDAVPHGHMLAARNEDEPGVIGFIGTVLGDADVNIAGMFNARETIGGEALTVYNLDSTVPEAALDELLADERIIDVHNIELNGE
;
A
#
# COMPACT_ATOMS: atom_id res chain seq x y z
N MET A 1 -13.10 -11.58 -15.30
CA MET A 1 -12.14 -10.46 -15.38
C MET A 1 -10.86 -10.97 -15.99
N LYS A 2 -10.25 -10.17 -16.86
CA LYS A 2 -9.01 -10.51 -17.57
C LYS A 2 -7.80 -10.11 -16.71
N VAL A 3 -6.82 -11.00 -16.59
CA VAL A 3 -5.53 -10.72 -15.95
C VAL A 3 -4.43 -10.90 -16.98
N LEU A 4 -3.72 -9.82 -17.30
CA LEU A 4 -2.58 -9.82 -18.21
C LEU A 4 -1.29 -10.07 -17.45
N VAL A 5 -0.44 -10.95 -17.95
CA VAL A 5 0.88 -11.26 -17.39
C VAL A 5 1.94 -11.00 -18.45
N THR A 6 2.73 -9.95 -18.27
CA THR A 6 3.71 -9.48 -19.28
C THR A 6 5.14 -9.88 -18.97
N ASP A 7 5.40 -10.40 -17.78
CA ASP A 7 6.71 -10.96 -17.42
C ASP A 7 6.55 -12.41 -16.92
N PRO A 8 7.49 -13.33 -17.25
CA PRO A 8 7.38 -14.73 -16.83
C PRO A 8 7.37 -14.89 -15.29
N ILE A 9 6.30 -15.49 -14.78
CA ILE A 9 6.15 -15.95 -13.39
C ILE A 9 5.99 -17.48 -13.34
N ALA A 10 6.14 -18.07 -12.15
CA ALA A 10 5.95 -19.52 -11.99
C ALA A 10 4.50 -19.95 -12.27
N ASP A 11 4.33 -21.13 -12.87
CA ASP A 11 3.02 -21.71 -13.23
C ASP A 11 2.03 -21.73 -12.05
N ALA A 12 2.53 -21.92 -10.82
CA ALA A 12 1.71 -21.92 -9.61
C ALA A 12 0.88 -20.63 -9.45
N GLY A 13 1.43 -19.46 -9.80
CA GLY A 13 0.68 -18.19 -9.77
C GLY A 13 -0.37 -18.10 -10.88
N LEU A 14 -0.04 -18.57 -12.09
CA LEU A 14 -0.98 -18.60 -13.22
C LEU A 14 -2.16 -19.53 -12.93
N ASP A 15 -1.89 -20.70 -12.35
CA ASP A 15 -2.90 -21.68 -11.99
C ASP A 15 -3.80 -21.15 -10.87
N ARG A 16 -3.23 -20.43 -9.89
CA ARG A 16 -4.00 -19.77 -8.81
C ARG A 16 -5.05 -18.80 -9.35
N LEU A 17 -4.68 -17.96 -10.32
CA LEU A 17 -5.60 -17.01 -10.98
C LEU A 17 -6.70 -17.73 -11.77
N ARG A 18 -6.33 -18.79 -12.51
CA ARG A 18 -7.29 -19.60 -13.29
C ARG A 18 -8.26 -20.35 -12.38
N GLU A 19 -7.79 -20.88 -11.27
CA GLU A 19 -8.61 -21.57 -10.26
C GLU A 19 -9.61 -20.61 -9.59
N ALA A 20 -9.25 -19.33 -9.44
CA ALA A 20 -10.15 -18.27 -8.99
C ALA A 20 -11.17 -17.83 -10.08
N GLY A 21 -11.07 -18.36 -11.31
CA GLY A 21 -12.02 -18.12 -12.38
C GLY A 21 -11.71 -16.93 -13.28
N HIS A 22 -10.50 -16.37 -13.19
CA HIS A 22 -10.06 -15.28 -14.06
C HIS A 22 -9.56 -15.78 -15.42
N ASP A 23 -9.70 -14.94 -16.45
CA ASP A 23 -9.14 -15.19 -17.78
C ASP A 23 -7.69 -14.70 -17.81
N VAL A 24 -6.72 -15.61 -17.88
CA VAL A 24 -5.30 -15.29 -17.74
C VAL A 24 -4.62 -15.31 -19.10
N GLU A 25 -4.16 -14.14 -19.54
CA GLU A 25 -3.43 -13.95 -20.79
C GLU A 25 -1.95 -13.69 -20.50
N THR A 26 -1.05 -14.43 -21.17
CA THR A 26 0.40 -14.24 -21.04
C THR A 26 0.95 -13.61 -22.30
N ALA A 27 1.66 -12.49 -22.16
CA ALA A 27 2.18 -11.70 -23.26
C ALA A 27 3.61 -11.23 -22.94
N TYR A 28 4.58 -12.15 -22.93
CA TYR A 28 5.91 -11.89 -22.34
C TYR A 28 6.84 -10.96 -23.13
N ASP A 29 6.49 -10.64 -24.37
CA ASP A 29 7.34 -9.87 -25.29
C ASP A 29 6.62 -8.60 -25.80
N VAL A 30 5.59 -8.12 -25.08
CA VAL A 30 4.83 -6.92 -25.48
C VAL A 30 5.40 -5.68 -24.82
N GLU A 31 5.69 -4.67 -25.64
CA GLU A 31 6.26 -3.38 -25.22
C GLU A 31 5.63 -2.25 -26.05
N GLY A 32 5.73 -1.01 -25.55
CA GLY A 32 5.24 0.19 -26.23
C GLY A 32 3.77 0.09 -26.61
N ASP A 33 3.41 0.49 -27.83
CA ASP A 33 2.02 0.48 -28.31
C ASP A 33 1.34 -0.90 -28.18
N ALA A 34 2.09 -2.00 -28.32
CA ALA A 34 1.52 -3.34 -28.21
C ALA A 34 1.15 -3.71 -26.75
N LEU A 35 1.87 -3.16 -25.77
CA LEU A 35 1.52 -3.28 -24.35
C LEU A 35 0.22 -2.52 -24.08
N LEU A 36 0.09 -1.29 -24.60
CA LEU A 36 -1.11 -0.46 -24.44
C LEU A 36 -2.36 -1.14 -25.01
N ASP A 37 -2.25 -1.74 -26.21
CA ASP A 37 -3.34 -2.52 -26.80
C ASP A 37 -3.72 -3.73 -25.92
N ALA A 38 -2.72 -4.45 -25.39
CA ALA A 38 -2.94 -5.67 -24.62
C ALA A 38 -3.57 -5.43 -23.23
N VAL A 39 -3.24 -4.29 -22.60
CA VAL A 39 -3.73 -3.92 -21.26
C VAL A 39 -5.12 -3.27 -21.30
N SER A 40 -5.57 -2.79 -22.46
CA SER A 40 -6.78 -1.95 -22.58
C SER A 40 -8.09 -2.57 -22.08
N ASP A 41 -8.20 -3.90 -22.05
CA ASP A 41 -9.35 -4.63 -21.50
C ASP A 41 -8.97 -5.49 -20.26
N ALA A 42 -7.78 -5.27 -19.70
CA ALA A 42 -7.30 -5.96 -18.52
C ALA A 42 -7.84 -5.33 -17.23
N HIS A 43 -8.16 -6.18 -16.26
CA HIS A 43 -8.60 -5.76 -14.93
C HIS A 43 -7.48 -5.94 -13.89
N GLY A 44 -6.53 -6.83 -14.17
CA GLY A 44 -5.30 -6.97 -13.41
C GLY A 44 -4.09 -7.11 -14.35
N LEU A 45 -2.97 -6.54 -13.95
CA LEU A 45 -1.69 -6.64 -14.65
C LEU A 45 -0.64 -7.22 -13.70
N ILE A 46 0.08 -8.26 -14.13
CA ILE A 46 1.23 -8.80 -13.40
C ILE A 46 2.51 -8.57 -14.18
N VAL A 47 3.46 -7.90 -13.52
CA VAL A 47 4.78 -7.58 -14.06
C VAL A 47 5.90 -8.05 -13.12
N ARG A 48 7.13 -8.05 -13.62
CA ARG A 48 8.37 -8.23 -12.85
C ARG A 48 9.23 -6.98 -12.99
N SER A 49 10.36 -7.08 -13.67
CA SER A 49 11.31 -5.98 -13.91
C SER A 49 11.51 -5.71 -15.40
N GLY A 50 10.88 -6.50 -16.28
CA GLY A 50 11.04 -6.33 -17.73
C GLY A 50 10.09 -5.29 -18.29
N THR A 51 8.83 -5.31 -17.83
CA THR A 51 7.81 -4.37 -18.29
C THR A 51 7.85 -3.04 -17.53
N GLU A 52 7.96 -1.92 -18.23
CA GLU A 52 7.76 -0.57 -17.66
C GLU A 52 6.26 -0.21 -17.64
N VAL A 53 5.75 0.13 -16.45
CA VAL A 53 4.36 0.52 -16.21
C VAL A 53 4.32 2.03 -15.96
N THR A 54 4.20 2.79 -17.04
CA THR A 54 4.17 4.26 -17.04
C THR A 54 2.73 4.80 -16.99
N GLU A 55 2.56 6.11 -16.82
CA GLU A 55 1.26 6.81 -16.93
C GLU A 55 0.45 6.36 -18.17
N ALA A 56 1.11 6.21 -19.32
CA ALA A 56 0.45 5.78 -20.57
C ALA A 56 -0.21 4.38 -20.48
N VAL A 57 0.29 3.50 -19.61
CA VAL A 57 -0.31 2.17 -19.37
C VAL A 57 -1.62 2.31 -18.62
N PHE A 58 -1.68 3.21 -17.63
CA PHE A 58 -2.90 3.49 -16.88
C PHE A 58 -3.93 4.24 -17.72
N ASP A 59 -3.51 5.23 -18.52
CA ASP A 59 -4.37 5.94 -19.49
C ASP A 59 -5.05 4.99 -20.50
N ALA A 60 -4.40 3.88 -20.84
CA ALA A 60 -4.89 2.92 -21.82
C ALA A 60 -5.86 1.89 -21.22
N ALA A 61 -5.93 1.76 -19.90
CA ALA A 61 -6.58 0.65 -19.21
C ALA A 61 -7.65 1.12 -18.21
N ASP A 62 -8.77 1.60 -18.74
CA ASP A 62 -9.88 2.19 -17.96
C ASP A 62 -10.46 1.23 -16.88
N ASP A 63 -10.40 -0.09 -17.11
CA ASP A 63 -10.94 -1.12 -16.22
C ASP A 63 -9.88 -1.74 -15.28
N LEU A 64 -8.64 -1.23 -15.29
CA LEU A 64 -7.55 -1.80 -14.51
C LEU A 64 -7.73 -1.51 -13.01
N VAL A 65 -7.73 -2.56 -12.19
CA VAL A 65 -7.93 -2.47 -10.74
C VAL A 65 -6.61 -2.60 -9.99
N ILE A 66 -5.67 -3.42 -10.49
CA ILE A 66 -4.43 -3.73 -9.80
C ILE A 66 -3.25 -4.01 -10.74
N VAL A 67 -2.08 -3.51 -10.36
CA VAL A 67 -0.77 -3.94 -10.85
C VAL A 67 -0.03 -4.72 -9.75
N GLY A 68 0.09 -6.03 -9.94
CA GLY A 68 0.85 -6.92 -9.07
C GLY A 68 2.29 -7.04 -9.53
N ARG A 69 3.24 -6.53 -8.74
CA ARG A 69 4.68 -6.70 -8.98
C ARG A 69 5.15 -8.00 -8.34
N ALA A 70 5.50 -8.96 -9.18
CA ALA A 70 6.15 -10.22 -8.79
C ALA A 70 7.63 -9.99 -8.38
N GLY A 71 7.82 -9.39 -7.21
CA GLY A 71 9.09 -9.16 -6.52
C GLY A 71 9.03 -8.08 -5.43
N ILE A 72 10.19 -7.56 -4.98
CA ILE A 72 10.29 -6.46 -3.97
C ILE A 72 10.26 -5.06 -4.60
N GLY A 73 11.29 -4.68 -5.37
CA GLY A 73 11.37 -3.37 -6.03
C GLY A 73 10.19 -3.08 -6.96
N VAL A 74 9.88 -1.81 -7.13
CA VAL A 74 8.77 -1.33 -7.96
C VAL A 74 9.22 -0.16 -8.82
N ASP A 75 10.53 -0.12 -9.09
CA ASP A 75 11.23 0.96 -9.77
C ASP A 75 10.73 1.14 -11.23
N ASN A 76 10.11 0.09 -11.79
CA ASN A 76 9.51 0.05 -13.13
C ASN A 76 8.01 0.39 -13.15
N ILE A 77 7.44 0.90 -12.05
CA ILE A 77 6.01 1.24 -11.93
C ILE A 77 5.87 2.69 -11.47
N ASP A 78 5.13 3.48 -12.23
CA ASP A 78 4.72 4.83 -11.83
C ASP A 78 3.58 4.75 -10.81
N ILE A 79 3.95 4.74 -9.52
CA ILE A 79 3.01 4.61 -8.40
C ILE A 79 2.11 5.85 -8.31
N ASP A 80 2.64 7.02 -8.66
CA ASP A 80 1.85 8.25 -8.62
C ASP A 80 0.75 8.21 -9.67
N ALA A 81 1.10 7.88 -10.92
CA ALA A 81 0.10 7.72 -11.97
C ALA A 81 -0.91 6.60 -11.64
N ALA A 82 -0.47 5.49 -11.05
CA ALA A 82 -1.36 4.42 -10.60
C ALA A 82 -2.39 4.93 -9.59
N THR A 83 -1.93 5.73 -8.62
CA THR A 83 -2.79 6.31 -7.59
C THR A 83 -3.79 7.29 -8.18
N ASP A 84 -3.40 8.13 -9.14
CA ASP A 84 -4.31 9.07 -9.79
C ASP A 84 -5.45 8.35 -10.52
N HIS A 85 -5.13 7.21 -11.14
CA HIS A 85 -6.09 6.33 -11.80
C HIS A 85 -6.85 5.40 -10.84
N GLY A 86 -6.56 5.46 -9.53
CA GLY A 86 -7.19 4.59 -8.53
C GLY A 86 -6.80 3.11 -8.64
N VAL A 87 -5.68 2.80 -9.29
CA VAL A 87 -5.17 1.44 -9.48
C VAL A 87 -4.26 1.05 -8.32
N ILE A 88 -4.52 -0.11 -7.72
CA ILE A 88 -3.68 -0.63 -6.63
C ILE A 88 -2.33 -1.09 -7.19
N VAL A 89 -1.22 -0.68 -6.57
CA VAL A 89 0.10 -1.26 -6.82
C VAL A 89 0.49 -2.08 -5.61
N ALA A 90 0.80 -3.37 -5.80
CA ALA A 90 1.20 -4.25 -4.72
C ALA A 90 2.42 -5.10 -5.10
N ASN A 91 3.25 -5.44 -4.11
CA ASN A 91 4.47 -6.22 -4.32
C ASN A 91 4.48 -7.52 -3.50
N ALA A 92 5.43 -8.41 -3.78
CA ALA A 92 5.55 -9.73 -3.14
C ALA A 92 6.91 -9.89 -2.43
N PRO A 93 7.07 -9.34 -1.20
CA PRO A 93 8.39 -9.20 -0.59
C PRO A 93 8.91 -10.45 0.13
N GLU A 94 8.05 -11.26 0.74
CA GLU A 94 8.45 -12.26 1.75
C GLU A 94 9.42 -13.35 1.25
N GLY A 95 9.21 -13.85 0.02
CA GLY A 95 10.06 -14.88 -0.58
C GLY A 95 11.44 -14.34 -0.99
N ASN A 96 11.46 -13.12 -1.52
CA ASN A 96 12.68 -12.48 -1.99
C ASN A 96 13.54 -11.96 -0.84
N VAL A 97 12.95 -11.52 0.28
CA VAL A 97 13.71 -11.01 1.43
C VAL A 97 14.67 -12.07 1.96
N ARG A 98 14.18 -13.30 2.14
CA ARG A 98 15.02 -14.40 2.60
C ARG A 98 16.10 -14.76 1.58
N ALA A 99 15.72 -14.91 0.31
CA ALA A 99 16.67 -15.29 -0.75
C ALA A 99 17.78 -14.25 -0.92
N ALA A 100 17.44 -12.96 -0.94
CA ALA A 100 18.40 -11.87 -1.07
C ALA A 100 19.32 -11.79 0.15
N ALA A 101 18.80 -12.02 1.36
CA ALA A 101 19.63 -12.09 2.56
C ALA A 101 20.59 -13.28 2.54
N GLU A 102 20.15 -14.45 2.09
CA GLU A 102 21.01 -15.63 1.91
C GLU A 102 22.10 -15.39 0.87
N HIS A 103 21.75 -14.75 -0.25
CA HIS A 103 22.70 -14.38 -1.30
C HIS A 103 23.70 -13.32 -0.81
N SER A 104 23.25 -12.31 -0.07
CA SER A 104 24.13 -11.31 0.56
C SER A 104 25.18 -11.97 1.46
N VAL A 105 24.75 -12.89 2.33
CA VAL A 105 25.67 -13.68 3.17
C VAL A 105 26.64 -14.50 2.33
N ALA A 106 26.16 -15.14 1.25
CA ALA A 106 27.01 -15.90 0.34
C ALA A 106 28.05 -15.01 -0.36
N MET A 107 27.65 -13.83 -0.81
CA MET A 107 28.49 -12.82 -1.45
C MET A 107 29.56 -12.27 -0.48
N THR A 108 29.21 -12.03 0.79
CA THR A 108 30.19 -11.69 1.84
C THR A 108 31.27 -12.77 1.98
N PHE A 109 30.88 -14.05 2.02
CA PHE A 109 31.85 -15.15 2.08
C PHE A 109 32.65 -15.30 0.78
N ALA A 110 32.04 -15.05 -0.38
CA ALA A 110 32.71 -15.14 -1.66
C ALA A 110 33.84 -14.10 -1.77
N ALA A 111 33.57 -12.84 -1.40
CA ALA A 111 34.57 -11.78 -1.31
C ALA A 111 35.67 -12.12 -0.31
N ALA A 112 35.32 -12.45 0.93
CA ALA A 112 36.30 -12.70 1.99
C ALA A 112 37.24 -13.87 1.70
N ARG A 113 36.85 -14.83 0.86
CA ARG A 113 37.54 -16.12 0.70
C ARG A 113 37.98 -16.43 -0.74
N SER A 114 37.81 -15.48 -1.67
CA SER A 114 38.16 -15.61 -3.10
C SER A 114 37.60 -16.90 -3.73
N ILE A 115 36.35 -17.25 -3.39
CA ILE A 115 35.76 -18.55 -3.76
C ILE A 115 35.69 -18.72 -5.29
N PRO A 116 35.15 -17.76 -6.07
CA PRO A 116 35.06 -17.91 -7.53
C PRO A 116 36.42 -18.02 -8.22
N GLN A 117 37.38 -17.20 -7.81
CA GLN A 117 38.74 -17.14 -8.37
C GLN A 117 39.47 -18.47 -8.11
N ALA A 118 39.46 -18.95 -6.87
CA ALA A 118 40.07 -20.23 -6.50
C ALA A 118 39.39 -21.42 -7.20
N HIS A 119 38.06 -21.37 -7.37
CA HIS A 119 37.31 -22.37 -8.14
C HIS A 119 37.75 -22.41 -9.60
N GLY A 120 37.82 -21.23 -10.25
CA GLY A 120 38.24 -21.10 -11.65
C GLY A 120 39.60 -21.72 -11.91
N ARG A 121 40.62 -21.31 -11.15
CA ARG A 121 41.99 -21.85 -11.29
C ARG A 121 42.05 -23.35 -11.07
N LEU A 122 41.30 -23.89 -10.10
CA LEU A 122 41.26 -25.34 -9.88
C LEU A 122 40.60 -26.10 -11.04
N LYS A 123 39.56 -25.53 -11.66
CA LYS A 123 38.90 -26.11 -12.86
C LYS A 123 39.84 -26.14 -14.06
N ASP A 124 40.75 -25.18 -14.14
CA ASP A 124 41.82 -25.13 -15.15
C ASP A 124 43.01 -26.04 -14.82
N GLY A 125 42.95 -26.77 -13.71
CA GLY A 125 43.95 -27.76 -13.30
C GLY A 125 45.09 -27.19 -12.45
N GLU A 126 44.97 -25.94 -11.99
CA GLU A 126 45.97 -25.27 -11.17
C GLU A 126 45.70 -25.45 -9.67
N TRP A 127 46.72 -25.89 -8.92
CA TRP A 127 46.65 -26.02 -7.46
C TRP A 127 47.23 -24.78 -6.76
N ALA A 128 46.51 -23.66 -6.83
CA ALA A 128 46.92 -22.33 -6.35
C ALA A 128 46.72 -22.09 -4.84
N LYS A 129 46.86 -23.13 -3.99
CA LYS A 129 46.60 -23.01 -2.54
C LYS A 129 47.43 -21.90 -1.85
N GLY A 130 48.66 -21.68 -2.32
CA GLY A 130 49.58 -20.71 -1.71
C GLY A 130 49.26 -19.25 -2.01
N ASP A 131 48.40 -19.00 -3.00
CA ASP A 131 48.14 -17.66 -3.54
C ASP A 131 46.93 -17.00 -2.87
N TYR A 132 46.10 -17.77 -2.17
CA TYR A 132 44.88 -17.29 -1.51
C TYR A 132 45.01 -17.31 0.00
N LEU A 133 44.83 -16.14 0.63
CA LEU A 133 44.72 -15.96 2.06
C LEU A 133 43.44 -15.18 2.36
N GLY A 134 42.38 -15.88 2.73
CA GLY A 134 41.08 -15.25 3.00
C GLY A 134 40.94 -14.73 4.44
N THR A 135 39.88 -13.96 4.64
CA THR A 135 39.52 -13.30 5.90
C THR A 135 38.49 -14.11 6.69
N GLU A 136 38.68 -14.21 8.01
CA GLU A 136 37.71 -14.82 8.93
C GLU A 136 36.72 -13.75 9.40
N LEU A 137 35.41 -14.03 9.34
CA LEU A 137 34.35 -13.08 9.71
C LEU A 137 34.13 -12.99 11.23
N ASN A 138 34.42 -14.04 11.99
CA ASN A 138 34.15 -14.06 13.43
C ASN A 138 34.99 -13.01 14.17
N GLY A 139 34.33 -12.15 14.96
CA GLY A 139 34.95 -11.02 15.67
C GLY A 139 35.28 -9.82 14.79
N LYS A 140 34.79 -9.79 13.54
CA LYS A 140 34.83 -8.62 12.64
C LYS A 140 33.55 -7.80 12.78
N THR A 141 33.63 -6.52 12.45
CA THR A 141 32.47 -5.62 12.45
C THR A 141 31.78 -5.63 11.08
N LEU A 142 30.47 -5.84 11.09
CA LEU A 142 29.60 -5.63 9.93
C LEU A 142 28.91 -4.27 10.07
N GLY A 143 29.17 -3.37 9.14
CA GLY A 143 28.38 -2.17 8.88
C GLY A 143 27.20 -2.48 7.97
N VAL A 144 25.98 -2.26 8.46
CA VAL A 144 24.75 -2.45 7.69
C VAL A 144 24.17 -1.07 7.35
N VAL A 145 24.28 -0.68 6.09
CA VAL A 145 23.71 0.58 5.58
C VAL A 145 22.32 0.28 5.02
N GLY A 146 21.29 0.71 5.74
CA GLY A 146 19.88 0.34 5.51
C GLY A 146 19.47 -0.88 6.32
N LEU A 147 18.63 -0.67 7.34
CA LEU A 147 18.14 -1.69 8.26
C LEU A 147 16.67 -2.04 7.96
N GLY A 148 16.33 -2.09 6.66
CA GLY A 148 15.06 -2.60 6.15
C GLY A 148 14.94 -4.14 6.25
N ARG A 149 13.88 -4.72 5.67
CA ARG A 149 13.56 -6.17 5.80
C ARG A 149 14.74 -7.09 5.44
N VAL A 150 15.47 -6.81 4.36
CA VAL A 150 16.65 -7.60 3.94
C VAL A 150 17.83 -7.35 4.90
N GLY A 151 18.16 -6.09 5.18
CA GLY A 151 19.27 -5.73 6.08
C GLY A 151 19.14 -6.36 7.46
N GLN A 152 17.93 -6.41 8.02
CA GLN A 152 17.67 -7.08 9.30
C GLN A 152 17.95 -8.59 9.25
N GLU A 153 17.56 -9.27 8.16
CA GLU A 153 17.81 -10.70 7.98
C GLU A 153 19.29 -11.01 7.70
N VAL A 154 20.02 -10.10 7.06
CA VAL A 154 21.48 -10.16 6.89
C VAL A 154 22.19 -9.97 8.22
N ALA A 155 21.87 -8.89 8.95
CA ALA A 155 22.41 -8.58 10.28
C ALA A 155 22.24 -9.77 11.24
N LYS A 156 21.04 -10.36 11.29
CA LYS A 156 20.75 -11.54 12.11
C LYS A 156 21.61 -12.76 11.77
N ARG A 157 21.87 -13.02 10.47
CA ARG A 157 22.66 -14.17 10.02
C ARG A 157 24.15 -13.97 10.29
N LEU A 158 24.68 -12.82 9.91
CA LEU A 158 26.10 -12.49 10.06
C LEU A 158 26.48 -12.24 11.53
N GLY A 159 25.61 -11.57 12.30
CA GLY A 159 25.75 -11.48 13.75
C GLY A 159 25.69 -12.86 14.44
N GLY A 160 24.83 -13.76 13.94
CA GLY A 160 24.80 -15.16 14.39
C GLY A 160 26.07 -15.96 14.10
N LEU A 161 26.93 -15.48 13.18
CA LEU A 161 28.25 -16.04 12.89
C LEU A 161 29.37 -15.43 13.77
N GLY A 162 29.03 -14.52 14.67
CA GLY A 162 29.96 -13.88 15.61
C GLY A 162 30.53 -12.56 15.12
N MET A 163 29.93 -11.91 14.13
CA MET A 163 30.27 -10.52 13.78
C MET A 163 29.65 -9.55 14.79
N ASP A 164 30.36 -8.47 15.08
CA ASP A 164 29.80 -7.31 15.78
C ASP A 164 29.00 -6.46 14.78
N LEU A 165 27.86 -5.92 15.18
CA LEU A 165 26.93 -5.26 14.26
C LEU A 165 26.86 -3.75 14.55
N VAL A 166 27.13 -2.95 13.53
CA VAL A 166 26.81 -1.51 13.50
C VAL A 166 25.89 -1.25 12.32
N ALA A 167 24.93 -0.34 12.48
CA ALA A 167 23.95 -0.06 11.45
C ALA A 167 23.67 1.44 11.32
N TYR A 168 23.39 1.87 10.10
CA TYR A 168 22.87 3.19 9.79
C TYR A 168 21.53 3.05 9.06
N ASP A 169 20.48 3.66 9.60
CA ASP A 169 19.20 3.82 8.94
C ASP A 169 18.45 5.02 9.57
N PRO A 170 18.21 6.12 8.84
CA PRO A 170 17.58 7.31 9.40
C PRO A 170 16.08 7.13 9.69
N TYR A 171 15.47 6.02 9.25
CA TYR A 171 14.04 5.75 9.37
C TYR A 171 13.69 4.71 10.43
N ILE A 172 14.70 4.10 11.08
CA ILE A 172 14.51 3.06 12.11
C ILE A 172 14.87 3.60 13.50
N GLY A 173 14.02 3.32 14.48
CA GLY A 173 14.28 3.66 15.89
C GLY A 173 15.30 2.73 16.56
N GLU A 174 16.03 3.26 17.54
CA GLU A 174 17.07 2.54 18.33
C GLU A 174 16.60 1.18 18.87
N GLU A 175 15.37 1.09 19.40
CA GLU A 175 14.81 -0.14 19.97
C GLU A 175 14.82 -1.31 18.97
N ARG A 176 14.61 -1.03 17.67
CA ARG A 176 14.59 -2.07 16.65
C ARG A 176 16.00 -2.60 16.33
N ALA A 177 17.00 -1.72 16.34
CA ALA A 177 18.39 -2.10 16.15
C ALA A 177 18.91 -2.92 17.35
N GLU A 178 18.58 -2.51 18.57
CA GLU A 178 18.94 -3.24 19.80
C GLU A 178 18.38 -4.67 19.82
N GLN A 179 17.16 -4.88 19.32
CA GLN A 179 16.56 -6.23 19.21
C GLN A 179 17.37 -7.18 18.30
N LEU A 180 18.11 -6.64 17.34
CA LEU A 180 18.99 -7.39 16.44
C LEU A 180 20.42 -7.48 16.97
N GLY A 181 20.72 -6.80 18.08
CA GLY A 181 22.06 -6.70 18.65
C GLY A 181 22.99 -5.80 17.84
N ALA A 182 22.43 -4.82 17.12
CA ALA A 182 23.20 -3.83 16.36
C ALA A 182 23.22 -2.48 17.08
N ASP A 183 24.38 -1.82 17.06
CA ASP A 183 24.50 -0.41 17.45
C ASP A 183 24.02 0.47 16.30
N LEU A 184 22.94 1.23 16.51
CA LEU A 184 22.49 2.25 15.54
C LEU A 184 23.38 3.49 15.68
N VAL A 185 24.04 3.88 14.60
CA VAL A 185 25.02 4.98 14.56
C VAL A 185 24.79 5.86 13.33
N GLU A 186 25.45 7.02 13.28
CA GLU A 186 25.47 7.87 12.10
C GLU A 186 26.25 7.22 10.94
N PHE A 187 25.99 7.66 9.71
CA PHE A 187 26.55 7.04 8.49
C PHE A 187 28.08 6.94 8.52
N ASP A 188 28.79 8.05 8.74
CA ASP A 188 30.26 8.08 8.77
C ASP A 188 30.82 7.12 9.85
N GLU A 189 30.19 7.07 11.03
CA GLU A 189 30.61 6.16 12.10
C GLU A 189 30.38 4.69 11.73
N CYS A 190 29.31 4.38 10.98
CA CYS A 190 29.03 3.04 10.47
C CYS A 190 30.15 2.57 9.54
N ILE A 191 30.60 3.43 8.62
CA ILE A 191 31.68 3.13 7.67
C ILE A 191 33.03 3.00 8.39
N GLU A 192 33.38 3.96 9.25
CA GLU A 192 34.66 3.97 9.99
C GLU A 192 34.87 2.72 10.86
N ARG A 193 33.78 2.16 11.43
CA ARG A 193 33.86 1.01 12.35
C ARG A 193 33.85 -0.33 11.64
N ALA A 194 33.42 -0.38 10.39
CA ALA A 194 33.15 -1.63 9.68
C ALA A 194 34.44 -2.30 9.18
N ASP A 195 34.48 -3.63 9.21
CA ASP A 195 35.42 -4.42 8.38
C ASP A 195 34.72 -4.90 7.10
N PHE A 196 33.39 -4.99 7.13
CA PHE A 196 32.52 -5.34 6.01
C PHE A 196 31.36 -4.34 5.97
N VAL A 197 31.11 -3.72 4.83
CA VAL A 197 29.93 -2.88 4.61
C VAL A 197 28.99 -3.60 3.67
N THR A 198 27.72 -3.73 4.05
CA THR A 198 26.65 -4.24 3.20
C THR A 198 25.56 -3.19 3.06
N VAL A 199 25.15 -2.92 1.82
CA VAL A 199 24.10 -1.93 1.52
C VAL A 199 22.77 -2.61 1.24
N HIS A 200 21.70 -2.06 1.83
CA HIS A 200 20.31 -2.54 1.72
C HIS A 200 19.31 -1.39 1.65
N VAL A 201 19.68 -0.32 0.93
CA VAL A 201 18.85 0.86 0.68
C VAL A 201 18.20 0.79 -0.72
N PRO A 202 17.05 1.44 -0.94
CA PRO A 202 16.55 1.70 -2.30
C PRO A 202 17.51 2.64 -3.06
N LEU A 203 17.40 2.68 -4.39
CA LEU A 203 18.08 3.69 -5.22
C LEU A 203 17.17 4.93 -5.31
N THR A 204 17.67 6.07 -4.85
CA THR A 204 17.01 7.38 -4.91
C THR A 204 18.06 8.44 -5.19
N ASP A 205 17.65 9.69 -5.46
CA ASP A 205 18.58 10.82 -5.60
C ASP A 205 19.49 11.01 -4.36
N GLU A 206 19.06 10.54 -3.18
CA GLU A 206 19.83 10.62 -1.93
C GLU A 206 20.80 9.45 -1.73
N THR A 207 20.56 8.31 -2.38
CA THR A 207 21.36 7.08 -2.21
C THR A 207 22.16 6.67 -3.44
N GLU A 208 21.98 7.37 -4.57
CA GLU A 208 22.82 7.23 -5.74
C GLU A 208 24.27 7.63 -5.40
N GLY A 209 25.21 6.72 -5.64
CA GLY A 209 26.62 6.92 -5.30
C GLY A 209 26.90 7.07 -3.80
N LEU A 210 26.02 6.54 -2.92
CA LEU A 210 26.15 6.65 -1.46
C LEU A 210 27.49 6.13 -0.93
N LEU A 211 28.04 5.09 -1.55
CA LEU A 211 29.41 4.64 -1.29
C LEU A 211 30.29 4.99 -2.48
N GLY A 212 31.17 5.98 -2.31
CA GLY A 212 32.16 6.40 -3.29
C GLY A 212 33.57 6.49 -2.70
N GLU A 213 34.43 7.28 -3.36
CA GLU A 213 35.86 7.42 -3.03
C GLU A 213 36.11 7.77 -1.55
N ASP A 214 35.33 8.71 -1.00
CA ASP A 214 35.47 9.18 0.38
C ASP A 214 35.10 8.09 1.40
N GLU A 215 34.06 7.30 1.16
CA GLU A 215 33.64 6.21 2.03
C GLU A 215 34.59 5.02 1.96
N PHE A 216 35.10 4.69 0.76
CA PHE A 216 36.10 3.63 0.61
C PHE A 216 37.41 3.96 1.32
N ALA A 217 37.83 5.23 1.28
CA ALA A 217 39.00 5.72 2.01
C ALA A 217 38.79 5.68 3.54
N GLN A 218 37.56 5.85 4.03
CA GLN A 218 37.21 5.71 5.45
C GLN A 218 37.18 4.24 5.91
N LEU A 219 36.72 3.33 5.05
CA LEU A 219 36.60 1.91 5.37
C LEU A 219 37.96 1.22 5.54
N GLU A 220 38.91 1.46 4.62
CA GLU A 220 40.31 0.97 4.61
C GLU A 220 40.52 -0.54 4.93
N ASP A 221 41.02 -1.32 3.96
CA ASP A 221 41.26 -2.78 4.09
C ASP A 221 39.98 -3.60 4.41
N GLY A 222 38.80 -2.99 4.19
CA GLY A 222 37.50 -3.62 4.35
C GLY A 222 36.94 -4.21 3.05
N TYR A 223 35.73 -4.79 3.17
CA TYR A 223 35.00 -5.36 2.05
C TYR A 223 33.66 -4.66 1.83
N VAL A 224 33.29 -4.45 0.57
CA VAL A 224 31.99 -3.87 0.19
C VAL A 224 31.10 -4.94 -0.44
N VAL A 225 29.84 -5.02 -0.01
CA VAL A 225 28.84 -5.96 -0.55
C VAL A 225 27.58 -5.21 -0.97
N ASN A 226 27.18 -5.36 -2.24
CA ASN A 226 25.93 -4.80 -2.74
C ASN A 226 25.10 -5.87 -3.46
N VAL A 227 24.02 -6.27 -2.81
CA VAL A 227 22.98 -7.18 -3.34
C VAL A 227 21.61 -6.48 -3.32
N ALA A 228 21.61 -5.15 -3.27
CA ALA A 228 20.41 -4.35 -3.09
C ALA A 228 19.96 -3.67 -4.39
N ARG A 229 20.66 -2.62 -4.81
CA ARG A 229 20.39 -1.89 -6.06
C ARG A 229 21.69 -1.42 -6.71
N GLY A 230 21.75 -1.52 -8.03
CA GLY A 230 22.81 -0.90 -8.82
C GLY A 230 22.83 0.62 -8.65
N GLY A 231 23.98 1.24 -8.84
CA GLY A 231 24.14 2.70 -8.70
C GLY A 231 24.21 3.23 -7.25
N VAL A 232 23.88 2.43 -6.23
CA VAL A 232 24.09 2.82 -4.81
C VAL A 232 25.57 2.88 -4.45
N VAL A 233 26.38 2.06 -5.10
CA VAL A 233 27.84 2.05 -4.98
C VAL A 233 28.40 2.63 -6.28
N ASP A 234 29.30 3.61 -6.18
CA ASP A 234 30.03 4.11 -7.33
C ASP A 234 30.98 3.02 -7.84
N GLU A 235 30.63 2.43 -8.98
CA GLU A 235 31.31 1.26 -9.55
C GLU A 235 32.73 1.59 -10.03
N ASP A 236 32.95 2.78 -10.58
CA ASP A 236 34.26 3.22 -11.05
C ASP A 236 35.19 3.46 -9.85
N ALA A 237 34.70 4.17 -8.84
CA ALA A 237 35.46 4.41 -7.61
C ALA A 237 35.76 3.09 -6.86
N LEU A 238 34.84 2.12 -6.92
CA LEU A 238 35.04 0.81 -6.29
C LEU A 238 36.17 0.02 -6.98
N VAL A 239 36.21 0.03 -8.31
CA VAL A 239 37.30 -0.60 -9.07
C VAL A 239 38.63 0.03 -8.69
N ASP A 240 38.72 1.36 -8.75
CA ASP A 240 39.95 2.09 -8.42
C ASP A 240 40.41 1.77 -6.98
N ALA A 241 39.49 1.78 -6.01
CA ALA A 241 39.80 1.48 -4.62
C ALA A 241 40.30 0.05 -4.38
N VAL A 242 39.78 -0.94 -5.13
CA VAL A 242 40.25 -2.33 -5.06
C VAL A 242 41.60 -2.49 -5.76
N GLU A 243 41.78 -1.92 -6.95
CA GLU A 243 43.04 -2.01 -7.71
C GLU A 243 44.22 -1.31 -7.00
N ASP A 244 43.94 -0.17 -6.36
CA ASP A 244 44.92 0.56 -5.55
C ASP A 244 45.18 -0.08 -4.17
N GLY A 245 44.40 -1.11 -3.82
CA GLY A 245 44.51 -1.84 -2.55
C GLY A 245 44.03 -1.05 -1.33
N VAL A 246 43.17 -0.05 -1.53
CA VAL A 246 42.45 0.66 -0.46
C VAL A 246 41.41 -0.26 0.15
N LEU A 247 40.70 -1.04 -0.68
CA LEU A 247 39.77 -2.07 -0.24
C LEU A 247 40.37 -3.48 -0.43
N ALA A 248 40.03 -4.39 0.47
CA ALA A 248 40.49 -5.78 0.40
C ALA A 248 39.70 -6.62 -0.63
N GLY A 249 38.56 -6.10 -1.11
CA GLY A 249 37.76 -6.70 -2.18
C GLY A 249 36.29 -6.31 -2.08
N ALA A 250 35.49 -6.76 -3.06
CA ALA A 250 34.06 -6.47 -3.09
C ALA A 250 33.24 -7.62 -3.65
N ALA A 251 31.92 -7.56 -3.43
CA ALA A 251 30.96 -8.47 -4.05
C ALA A 251 29.69 -7.73 -4.48
N LEU A 252 29.38 -7.76 -5.78
CA LEU A 252 28.22 -7.11 -6.37
C LEU A 252 27.31 -8.14 -7.04
N ASP A 253 26.01 -8.03 -6.81
CA ASP A 253 24.99 -8.79 -7.54
C ASP A 253 24.16 -7.90 -8.48
N VAL A 254 24.29 -6.58 -8.37
CA VAL A 254 23.46 -5.60 -9.05
C VAL A 254 24.35 -4.49 -9.61
N PHE A 255 23.93 -3.89 -10.73
CA PHE A 255 24.76 -2.93 -11.48
C PHE A 255 23.94 -1.72 -11.94
N ALA A 256 24.58 -0.56 -12.09
CA ALA A 256 23.94 0.67 -12.55
C ALA A 256 23.35 0.50 -13.96
N GLU A 257 24.02 -0.27 -14.81
CA GLU A 257 23.51 -0.72 -16.11
C GLU A 257 23.38 -2.25 -16.14
N GLU A 258 22.14 -2.74 -16.32
CA GLU A 258 21.85 -4.16 -16.48
C GLU A 258 21.16 -4.42 -17.83
N PRO A 259 21.66 -5.37 -18.67
CA PRO A 259 22.78 -6.29 -18.43
C PRO A 259 24.16 -5.60 -18.39
N LEU A 260 25.05 -6.08 -17.53
CA LEU A 260 26.40 -5.54 -17.37
C LEU A 260 27.17 -5.55 -18.71
N PRO A 261 27.75 -4.41 -19.15
CA PRO A 261 28.53 -4.34 -20.38
C PRO A 261 29.72 -5.31 -20.39
N ALA A 262 29.99 -5.91 -21.55
CA ALA A 262 31.04 -6.92 -21.69
C ALA A 262 32.47 -6.37 -21.50
N ASP A 263 32.64 -5.05 -21.57
CA ASP A 263 33.86 -4.30 -21.35
C ASP A 263 33.86 -3.54 -20.01
N SER A 264 32.94 -3.87 -19.09
CA SER A 264 32.92 -3.30 -17.75
C SER A 264 34.21 -3.65 -16.98
N PRO A 265 34.87 -2.67 -16.33
CA PRO A 265 36.10 -2.91 -15.57
C PRO A 265 35.88 -3.81 -14.35
N LEU A 266 34.65 -3.89 -13.82
CA LEU A 266 34.27 -4.83 -12.76
C LEU A 266 34.53 -6.30 -13.14
N LEU A 267 34.54 -6.63 -14.43
CA LEU A 267 34.82 -7.98 -14.92
C LEU A 267 36.32 -8.33 -14.93
N ASP A 268 37.20 -7.32 -14.94
CA ASP A 268 38.65 -7.48 -15.00
C ASP A 268 39.31 -7.41 -13.60
N ALA A 269 38.62 -6.83 -12.61
CA ALA A 269 39.10 -6.71 -11.23
C ALA A 269 38.98 -8.05 -10.46
N ASP A 270 40.11 -8.77 -10.32
CA ASP A 270 40.17 -10.11 -9.73
C ASP A 270 39.58 -10.21 -8.30
N ASP A 271 39.67 -9.15 -7.48
CA ASP A 271 39.18 -9.12 -6.10
C ASP A 271 37.72 -8.60 -5.97
N ILE A 272 37.04 -8.39 -7.09
CA ILE A 272 35.60 -8.10 -7.15
C ILE A 272 34.85 -9.34 -7.63
N VAL A 273 33.96 -9.85 -6.79
CA VAL A 273 33.05 -10.95 -7.15
C VAL A 273 31.77 -10.39 -7.72
N VAL A 274 31.41 -10.78 -8.93
CA VAL A 274 30.14 -10.37 -9.56
C VAL A 274 29.19 -11.55 -9.79
N THR A 275 27.90 -11.33 -9.60
CA THR A 275 26.83 -12.26 -10.01
C THR A 275 25.72 -11.52 -10.75
N PRO A 276 25.04 -12.16 -11.72
CA PRO A 276 24.07 -11.49 -12.59
C PRO A 276 22.68 -11.40 -11.93
N HIS A 277 22.53 -10.58 -10.90
CA HIS A 277 21.26 -10.30 -10.23
C HIS A 277 20.50 -11.55 -9.75
N LEU A 278 21.21 -12.37 -8.98
CA LEU A 278 20.74 -13.65 -8.48
C LEU A 278 20.08 -13.60 -7.10
N GLY A 279 20.04 -12.46 -6.43
CA GLY A 279 19.55 -12.32 -5.05
C GLY A 279 18.17 -12.95 -4.81
N ALA A 280 17.25 -12.83 -5.78
CA ALA A 280 15.91 -13.44 -5.72
C ALA A 280 15.77 -14.73 -6.56
N SER A 281 16.83 -15.21 -7.19
CA SER A 281 16.83 -16.29 -8.18
C SER A 281 16.86 -17.69 -7.52
N THR A 282 15.87 -17.97 -6.67
CA THR A 282 15.68 -19.30 -6.04
C THR A 282 14.32 -19.88 -6.39
N GLN A 283 14.21 -21.21 -6.47
CA GLN A 283 12.93 -21.88 -6.75
C GLN A 283 11.82 -21.46 -5.76
N ALA A 284 12.14 -21.44 -4.46
CA ALA A 284 11.20 -21.08 -3.42
C ALA A 284 10.73 -19.62 -3.53
N ALA A 285 11.64 -18.69 -3.84
CA ALA A 285 11.28 -17.29 -4.03
C ALA A 285 10.40 -17.11 -5.27
N GLN A 286 10.75 -17.73 -6.40
CA GLN A 286 9.97 -17.62 -7.64
C GLN A 286 8.55 -18.17 -7.49
N GLU A 287 8.38 -19.32 -6.81
CA GLU A 287 7.07 -19.91 -6.56
C GLU A 287 6.24 -19.04 -5.61
N HIS A 288 6.81 -18.63 -4.47
CA HIS A 288 6.12 -17.83 -3.46
C HIS A 288 5.72 -16.44 -3.97
N VAL A 289 6.60 -15.80 -4.74
CA VAL A 289 6.32 -14.50 -5.37
C VAL A 289 5.17 -14.62 -6.35
N ALA A 290 5.16 -15.67 -7.19
CA ALA A 290 4.10 -15.88 -8.16
C ALA A 290 2.75 -16.13 -7.47
N THR A 291 2.69 -16.99 -6.45
CA THR A 291 1.45 -17.26 -5.72
C THR A 291 0.97 -16.05 -4.91
N SER A 292 1.87 -15.35 -4.23
CA SER A 292 1.52 -14.17 -3.44
C SER A 292 1.00 -13.03 -4.31
N THR A 293 1.63 -12.78 -5.45
CA THR A 293 1.15 -11.77 -6.42
C THR A 293 -0.20 -12.16 -6.99
N ALA A 294 -0.40 -13.45 -7.30
CA ALA A 294 -1.70 -13.95 -7.76
C ALA A 294 -2.78 -13.79 -6.69
N ASP A 295 -2.51 -14.14 -5.43
CA ASP A 295 -3.46 -13.97 -4.32
C ASP A 295 -3.83 -12.50 -4.11
N GLN A 296 -2.88 -11.56 -4.25
CA GLN A 296 -3.15 -10.12 -4.20
C GLN A 296 -4.05 -9.65 -5.34
N VAL A 297 -3.81 -10.13 -6.57
CA VAL A 297 -4.67 -9.81 -7.72
C VAL A 297 -6.08 -10.39 -7.54
N VAL A 298 -6.20 -11.63 -7.05
CA VAL A 298 -7.50 -12.24 -6.74
C VAL A 298 -8.25 -11.41 -5.69
N ALA A 299 -7.55 -10.99 -4.63
CA ALA A 299 -8.15 -10.18 -3.57
C ALA A 299 -8.68 -8.86 -4.13
N ALA A 300 -7.85 -8.10 -4.86
CA ALA A 300 -8.25 -6.83 -5.46
C ALA A 300 -9.48 -6.98 -6.38
N LEU A 301 -9.50 -8.02 -7.21
CA LEU A 301 -10.61 -8.27 -8.13
C LEU A 301 -11.89 -8.74 -7.42
N ASN A 302 -11.80 -9.20 -6.17
CA ASN A 302 -12.95 -9.56 -5.34
C ASN A 302 -13.35 -8.45 -4.34
N ASP A 303 -12.79 -7.25 -4.48
CA ASP A 303 -12.95 -6.14 -3.51
C ASP A 303 -12.48 -6.51 -2.08
N GLU A 304 -11.55 -7.46 -1.98
CA GLU A 304 -10.89 -7.87 -0.75
C GLU A 304 -9.57 -7.09 -0.56
N PRO A 305 -9.04 -7.01 0.69
CA PRO A 305 -7.81 -6.28 0.96
C PRO A 305 -6.59 -6.86 0.26
N VAL A 306 -5.76 -5.94 -0.23
CA VAL A 306 -4.51 -6.29 -0.87
C VAL A 306 -3.37 -6.16 0.14
N LEU A 307 -2.73 -7.29 0.45
CA LEU A 307 -1.53 -7.30 1.27
C LEU A 307 -0.36 -6.65 0.52
N ASN A 308 0.47 -5.88 1.23
CA ASN A 308 1.59 -5.13 0.66
C ASN A 308 1.22 -4.19 -0.51
N ALA A 309 0.01 -3.62 -0.47
CA ALA A 309 -0.31 -2.46 -1.29
C ALA A 309 0.64 -1.30 -0.93
N LEU A 310 1.14 -0.61 -1.95
CA LEU A 310 2.14 0.45 -1.82
C LEU A 310 1.53 1.84 -1.87
N ASN A 311 0.38 1.98 -2.53
CA ASN A 311 -0.34 3.24 -2.70
C ASN A 311 -1.78 3.21 -2.18
N ALA A 312 -2.17 2.11 -1.52
CA ALA A 312 -3.45 1.99 -0.87
C ALA A 312 -3.21 1.62 0.61
N PRO A 313 -4.11 2.00 1.53
CA PRO A 313 -4.03 1.59 2.92
C PRO A 313 -3.92 0.06 3.03
N SER A 314 -2.78 -0.44 3.50
CA SER A 314 -2.54 -1.88 3.65
C SER A 314 -3.01 -2.35 5.02
N VAL A 315 -3.78 -3.43 5.08
CA VAL A 315 -4.31 -3.96 6.35
C VAL A 315 -3.71 -5.33 6.62
N ASP A 316 -3.19 -5.53 7.83
CA ASP A 316 -2.75 -6.86 8.28
C ASP A 316 -3.96 -7.81 8.34
N GLU A 317 -3.81 -9.04 7.82
CA GLU A 317 -4.87 -10.05 7.76
C GLU A 317 -5.51 -10.30 9.15
N SER A 318 -4.70 -10.22 10.22
CA SER A 318 -5.18 -10.41 11.59
C SER A 318 -6.06 -9.26 12.10
N SER A 319 -5.96 -8.07 11.49
CA SER A 319 -6.73 -6.87 11.85
C SER A 319 -7.91 -6.63 10.92
N PHE A 320 -7.84 -7.11 9.68
CA PHE A 320 -8.88 -6.89 8.69
C PHE A 320 -10.27 -7.33 9.15
N GLY A 321 -10.42 -8.55 9.67
CA GLY A 321 -11.73 -9.03 10.13
C GLY A 321 -12.34 -8.22 11.28
N ARG A 322 -11.57 -7.36 11.97
CA ARG A 322 -12.11 -6.43 12.98
C ARG A 322 -12.56 -5.10 12.39
N ILE A 323 -11.98 -4.66 11.27
CA ILE A 323 -12.29 -3.38 10.64
C ILE A 323 -13.20 -3.50 9.42
N GLU A 324 -13.22 -4.67 8.75
CA GLU A 324 -13.97 -4.96 7.53
C GLU A 324 -15.45 -4.52 7.63
N PRO A 325 -16.19 -4.87 8.69
CA PRO A 325 -17.58 -4.45 8.82
C PRO A 325 -17.78 -2.92 8.90
N TYR A 326 -16.75 -2.17 9.28
CA TYR A 326 -16.81 -0.71 9.41
C TYR A 326 -16.45 0.02 8.11
N ILE A 327 -15.84 -0.64 7.14
CA ILE A 327 -15.49 -0.04 5.82
C ILE A 327 -16.77 0.42 5.13
N GLY A 328 -17.72 -0.49 4.93
CA GLY A 328 -19.01 -0.18 4.30
C GLY A 328 -19.84 0.80 5.11
N LEU A 329 -19.77 0.73 6.44
CA LEU A 329 -20.47 1.68 7.33
C LEU A 329 -19.92 3.10 7.20
N ALA A 330 -18.59 3.25 7.14
CA ALA A 330 -17.94 4.54 7.01
C ALA A 330 -18.19 5.15 5.62
N GLU A 331 -18.11 4.35 4.56
CA GLU A 331 -18.49 4.77 3.20
C GLU A 331 -19.95 5.25 3.16
N THR A 332 -20.86 4.46 3.73
CA THR A 332 -22.29 4.79 3.81
C THR A 332 -22.51 6.09 4.59
N ALA A 333 -21.89 6.24 5.76
CA ALA A 333 -22.01 7.46 6.57
C ALA A 333 -21.49 8.68 5.81
N GLY A 334 -20.38 8.54 5.06
CA GLY A 334 -19.86 9.58 4.17
C GLY A 334 -20.85 9.96 3.07
N LYS A 335 -21.46 8.97 2.38
CA LYS A 335 -22.47 9.20 1.34
C LYS A 335 -23.68 9.96 1.86
N VAL A 336 -24.20 9.55 3.02
CA VAL A 336 -25.33 10.23 3.66
C VAL A 336 -24.92 11.65 4.08
N ALA A 337 -23.75 11.82 4.68
CA ALA A 337 -23.29 13.13 5.13
C ALA A 337 -23.16 14.11 3.96
N ALA A 338 -22.56 13.68 2.84
CA ALA A 338 -22.41 14.51 1.65
C ALA A 338 -23.75 14.89 1.00
N GLN A 339 -24.70 13.96 0.92
CA GLN A 339 -26.02 14.21 0.31
C GLN A 339 -26.95 15.09 1.16
N LEU A 340 -26.75 15.10 2.49
CA LEU A 340 -27.50 15.96 3.41
C LEU A 340 -26.86 17.34 3.61
N PHE A 341 -25.60 17.51 3.23
CA PHE A 341 -24.89 18.77 3.47
C PHE A 341 -25.19 19.79 2.37
N ASP A 342 -25.90 20.86 2.75
CA ASP A 342 -26.24 21.97 1.86
C ASP A 342 -25.07 22.96 1.72
N GLY A 343 -23.98 22.54 1.06
CA GLY A 343 -22.86 23.44 0.86
C GLY A 343 -21.66 22.83 0.16
N ARG A 344 -20.64 23.67 -0.06
CA ARG A 344 -19.34 23.20 -0.53
C ARG A 344 -18.60 22.55 0.65
N ILE A 345 -18.17 21.31 0.47
CA ILE A 345 -17.36 20.59 1.45
C ILE A 345 -15.92 21.12 1.37
N GLU A 346 -15.42 21.62 2.50
CA GLU A 346 -14.03 22.08 2.65
C GLU A 346 -13.27 21.26 3.70
N ARG A 347 -13.99 20.46 4.51
CA ARG A 347 -13.46 19.64 5.59
C ARG A 347 -14.20 18.30 5.68
N VAL A 348 -13.45 17.24 5.94
CA VAL A 348 -13.96 15.91 6.32
C VAL A 348 -13.31 15.48 7.63
N GLU A 349 -14.10 15.08 8.62
CA GLU A 349 -13.59 14.47 9.86
C GLU A 349 -14.19 13.09 10.07
N VAL A 350 -13.33 12.11 10.31
CA VAL A 350 -13.71 10.76 10.67
C VAL A 350 -13.30 10.51 12.11
N SER A 351 -14.30 10.26 12.97
CA SER A 351 -14.08 10.01 14.39
C SER A 351 -14.46 8.58 14.76
N TYR A 352 -13.56 7.93 15.49
CA TYR A 352 -13.70 6.56 15.96
C TYR A 352 -13.79 6.53 17.47
N GLU A 353 -14.86 5.95 18.01
CA GLU A 353 -15.04 5.79 19.45
C GLU A 353 -15.15 4.32 19.85
N GLY A 354 -14.66 3.97 21.04
CA GLY A 354 -14.80 2.64 21.63
C GLY A 354 -13.71 1.65 21.19
N ASP A 355 -14.08 0.38 21.04
CA ASP A 355 -13.14 -0.73 20.80
C ASP A 355 -12.38 -0.57 19.46
N ILE A 356 -13.07 -0.12 18.41
CA ILE A 356 -12.48 0.08 17.08
C ILE A 356 -11.32 1.10 17.08
N ALA A 357 -11.30 2.05 18.03
CA ALA A 357 -10.28 3.09 18.13
C ALA A 357 -8.86 2.57 18.44
N ALA A 358 -8.71 1.28 18.76
CA ALA A 358 -7.41 0.63 18.97
C ALA A 358 -6.80 0.03 17.68
N GLU A 359 -7.58 -0.05 16.60
CA GLU A 359 -7.16 -0.67 15.34
C GLU A 359 -6.45 0.32 14.41
N ASP A 360 -5.83 -0.22 13.37
CA ASP A 360 -5.41 0.55 12.20
C ASP A 360 -6.64 0.82 11.31
N LEU A 361 -6.92 2.10 11.04
CA LEU A 361 -8.19 2.56 10.47
C LEU A 361 -8.02 3.35 9.18
N GLU A 362 -6.82 3.39 8.62
CA GLU A 362 -6.52 4.15 7.42
C GLU A 362 -7.45 3.76 6.25
N LEU A 363 -7.71 2.45 6.07
CA LEU A 363 -8.65 1.95 5.06
C LEU A 363 -10.09 2.40 5.33
N VAL A 364 -10.51 2.45 6.59
CA VAL A 364 -11.86 2.91 6.98
C VAL A 364 -11.99 4.41 6.73
N THR A 365 -10.94 5.19 7.02
CA THR A 365 -10.88 6.64 6.77
C THR A 365 -10.90 6.95 5.28
N ALA A 366 -10.13 6.21 4.47
CA ALA A 366 -10.15 6.33 3.01
C ALA A 366 -11.51 5.97 2.41
N SER A 367 -12.18 4.95 2.97
CA SER A 367 -13.53 4.54 2.54
C SER A 367 -14.60 5.56 2.92
N ALA A 368 -14.48 6.22 4.08
CA ALA A 368 -15.32 7.36 4.44
C ALA A 368 -15.17 8.52 3.44
N GLN A 369 -13.93 8.86 3.06
CA GLN A 369 -13.64 9.89 2.08
C GLN A 369 -14.23 9.53 0.70
N LYS A 370 -14.02 8.30 0.23
CA LYS A 370 -14.68 7.77 -0.97
C LYS A 370 -16.19 8.01 -0.89
N GLY A 371 -16.82 7.63 0.22
CA GLY A 371 -18.24 7.84 0.44
C GLY A 371 -18.67 9.31 0.37
N VAL A 372 -17.85 10.24 0.88
CA VAL A 372 -18.14 11.68 0.80
C VAL A 372 -18.01 12.21 -0.63
N PHE A 373 -17.03 11.74 -1.40
CA PHE A 373 -16.71 12.28 -2.71
C PHE A 373 -17.48 11.63 -3.87
N ASP A 374 -17.95 10.39 -3.71
CA ASP A 374 -18.71 9.64 -4.71
C ASP A 374 -20.00 10.38 -5.15
N PRO A 375 -20.84 10.94 -4.24
CA PRO A 375 -22.00 11.75 -4.62
C PRO A 375 -21.67 13.06 -5.35
N LEU A 376 -20.40 13.50 -5.31
CA LEU A 376 -19.93 14.69 -6.04
C LEU A 376 -19.53 14.37 -7.49
N GLU A 377 -19.76 13.13 -7.94
CA GLU A 377 -19.38 12.59 -9.25
C GLU A 377 -17.88 12.66 -9.51
N TRP A 378 -17.06 12.56 -8.47
CA TRP A 378 -15.61 12.48 -8.60
C TRP A 378 -15.20 11.04 -8.84
N GLN A 379 -14.21 10.81 -9.70
CA GLN A 379 -13.63 9.49 -9.89
C GLN A 379 -12.78 9.15 -8.66
N VAL A 380 -13.40 8.50 -7.69
CA VAL A 380 -12.78 8.19 -6.40
C VAL A 380 -12.96 6.73 -5.99
N ASN A 381 -11.94 6.19 -5.33
CA ASN A 381 -12.00 4.94 -4.60
C ASN A 381 -11.13 5.04 -3.33
N ALA A 382 -11.00 3.95 -2.58
CA ALA A 382 -10.21 3.96 -1.34
C ALA A 382 -8.69 4.14 -1.56
N VAL A 383 -8.20 4.00 -2.80
CA VAL A 383 -6.79 4.21 -3.16
C VAL A 383 -6.52 5.71 -3.34
N ASN A 384 -7.34 6.38 -4.16
CA ASN A 384 -7.07 7.75 -4.57
C ASN A 384 -7.80 8.82 -3.74
N ALA A 385 -8.78 8.45 -2.90
CA ALA A 385 -9.57 9.42 -2.13
C ALA A 385 -8.72 10.37 -1.27
N PRO A 386 -7.68 9.92 -0.54
CA PRO A 386 -6.81 10.84 0.21
C PRO A 386 -6.11 11.89 -0.66
N ARG A 387 -5.63 11.47 -1.84
CA ARG A 387 -4.96 12.37 -2.78
C ARG A 387 -5.94 13.37 -3.41
N VAL A 388 -7.12 12.88 -3.83
CA VAL A 388 -8.19 13.75 -4.37
C VAL A 388 -8.62 14.80 -3.36
N ALA A 389 -8.66 14.46 -2.07
CA ALA A 389 -8.93 15.43 -1.01
C ALA A 389 -7.86 16.53 -0.95
N GLU A 390 -6.58 16.16 -0.95
CA GLU A 390 -5.45 17.08 -0.92
C GLU A 390 -5.43 18.02 -2.13
N GLU A 391 -5.57 17.50 -3.35
CA GLU A 391 -5.58 18.28 -4.60
C GLU A 391 -6.72 19.30 -4.64
N ARG A 392 -7.86 18.95 -4.05
CA ARG A 392 -9.05 19.82 -3.97
C ARG A 392 -9.04 20.72 -2.75
N GLY A 393 -8.01 20.64 -1.91
CA GLY A 393 -7.81 21.46 -0.73
C GLY A 393 -8.82 21.18 0.39
N ILE A 394 -9.27 19.93 0.51
CA ILE A 394 -10.17 19.47 1.57
C ILE A 394 -9.34 19.04 2.77
N ASP A 395 -9.60 19.66 3.93
CA ASP A 395 -8.93 19.29 5.18
C ASP A 395 -9.51 17.99 5.73
N VAL A 396 -8.70 16.93 5.81
CA VAL A 396 -9.12 15.62 6.32
C VAL A 396 -8.53 15.39 7.71
N LYS A 397 -9.39 15.08 8.67
CA LYS A 397 -9.00 14.83 10.06
C LYS A 397 -9.49 13.47 10.55
N GLU A 398 -8.56 12.68 11.07
CA GLU A 398 -8.87 11.46 11.81
C GLU A 398 -8.81 11.72 13.33
N SER A 399 -9.78 11.19 14.09
CA SER A 399 -9.74 11.21 15.55
C SER A 399 -10.13 9.86 16.17
N LYS A 400 -9.41 9.45 17.22
CA LYS A 400 -9.63 8.17 17.92
C LYS A 400 -9.83 8.39 19.42
N THR A 401 -10.92 7.87 19.98
CA THR A 401 -11.26 7.94 21.41
C THR A 401 -11.62 6.56 21.95
N ARG A 402 -10.91 6.07 22.97
CA ARG A 402 -11.16 4.73 23.54
C ARG A 402 -12.40 4.62 24.43
N GLN A 403 -13.11 5.72 24.64
CA GLN A 403 -14.36 5.76 25.40
C GLN A 403 -15.50 6.01 24.42
N SER A 404 -16.60 5.30 24.63
CA SER A 404 -17.87 5.52 23.93
C SER A 404 -18.98 5.47 24.99
N GLU A 405 -19.95 6.39 24.89
CA GLU A 405 -21.02 6.50 25.89
C GLU A 405 -22.14 5.48 25.68
N ASP A 406 -22.56 5.29 24.43
CA ASP A 406 -23.79 4.57 24.08
C ASP A 406 -23.56 3.23 23.35
N PHE A 407 -22.39 3.02 22.72
CA PHE A 407 -22.10 1.87 21.86
C PHE A 407 -20.73 1.24 22.12
N GLN A 408 -20.51 -0.03 21.73
CA GLN A 408 -19.17 -0.65 21.83
C GLN A 408 -18.17 -0.01 20.88
N SER A 409 -18.62 0.39 19.69
CA SER A 409 -17.85 1.14 18.73
C SER A 409 -18.77 2.07 17.96
N LEU A 410 -18.30 3.29 17.68
CA LEU A 410 -19.03 4.29 16.90
C LEU A 410 -18.08 4.86 15.86
N VAL A 411 -18.55 4.94 14.62
CA VAL A 411 -17.87 5.63 13.52
C VAL A 411 -18.72 6.85 13.17
N SER A 412 -18.13 8.04 13.18
CA SER A 412 -18.83 9.23 12.70
C SER A 412 -18.06 9.90 11.58
N VAL A 413 -18.78 10.28 10.54
CA VAL A 413 -18.26 11.07 9.42
C VAL A 413 -18.91 12.45 9.50
N THR A 414 -18.08 13.48 9.55
CA THR A 414 -18.50 14.88 9.59
C THR A 414 -18.00 15.57 8.34
N VAL A 415 -18.89 16.24 7.62
CA VAL A 415 -18.55 17.11 6.50
C VAL A 415 -18.89 18.54 6.86
N GLY A 416 -18.11 19.51 6.39
CA GLY A 416 -18.35 20.90 6.74
C GLY A 416 -17.55 21.92 5.95
N ASN A 417 -17.85 23.19 6.24
CA ASN A 417 -17.11 24.37 5.80
C ASN A 417 -16.89 25.33 6.98
N SER A 418 -16.55 26.59 6.74
CA SER A 418 -16.33 27.57 7.82
C SER A 418 -17.58 27.97 8.61
N ASP A 419 -18.78 27.74 8.06
CA ASP A 419 -20.04 28.25 8.57
C ASP A 419 -20.91 27.14 9.21
N GLU A 420 -20.93 25.94 8.61
CA GLU A 420 -21.76 24.83 9.05
C GLU A 420 -21.07 23.46 8.90
N GLU A 421 -21.54 22.48 9.67
CA GLU A 421 -21.08 21.09 9.61
C GLU A 421 -22.27 20.14 9.82
N LEU A 422 -22.17 18.95 9.25
CA LEU A 422 -23.15 17.88 9.41
C LEU A 422 -22.43 16.57 9.75
N THR A 423 -22.91 15.89 10.78
CA THR A 423 -22.33 14.61 11.26
C THR A 423 -23.31 13.46 11.09
N VAL A 424 -22.84 12.36 10.51
CA VAL A 424 -23.55 11.07 10.49
C VAL A 424 -22.75 10.06 11.30
N SER A 425 -23.38 9.44 12.29
CA SER A 425 -22.77 8.41 13.13
C SER A 425 -23.44 7.05 12.93
N GLY A 426 -22.61 6.02 12.82
CA GLY A 426 -23.03 4.64 12.64
C GLY A 426 -22.36 3.67 13.59
N THR A 427 -23.00 2.52 13.79
CA THR A 427 -22.47 1.39 14.54
C THR A 427 -22.92 0.08 13.91
N LEU A 428 -22.37 -1.03 14.40
CA LEU A 428 -22.73 -2.38 13.97
C LEU A 428 -23.47 -3.10 15.09
N PHE A 429 -24.70 -3.49 14.82
CA PHE A 429 -25.48 -4.34 15.70
C PHE A 429 -25.10 -5.80 15.44
N ALA A 430 -25.00 -6.61 16.51
CA ALA A 430 -24.59 -8.01 16.44
C ALA A 430 -23.23 -8.31 15.75
N GLY A 431 -22.47 -7.28 15.39
CA GLY A 431 -21.14 -7.36 14.76
C GLY A 431 -21.14 -7.10 13.25
N ASP A 432 -22.27 -7.26 12.57
CA ASP A 432 -22.36 -7.28 11.10
C ASP A 432 -23.61 -6.55 10.53
N ASP A 433 -24.50 -6.03 11.37
CA ASP A 433 -25.73 -5.34 10.94
C ASP A 433 -25.59 -3.80 11.07
N PRO A 434 -25.30 -3.06 9.98
CA PRO A 434 -25.05 -1.63 10.03
C PRO A 434 -26.30 -0.82 10.41
N ARG A 435 -26.09 0.18 11.29
CA ARG A 435 -27.11 1.15 11.69
C ARG A 435 -26.55 2.56 11.71
N LEU A 436 -27.29 3.50 11.13
CA LEU A 436 -27.10 4.92 11.38
C LEU A 436 -27.85 5.26 12.65
N VAL A 437 -27.10 5.65 13.68
CA VAL A 437 -27.63 5.89 15.04
C VAL A 437 -27.74 7.36 15.39
N LYS A 438 -27.10 8.22 14.59
CA LYS A 438 -27.20 9.67 14.72
C LYS A 438 -27.04 10.35 13.36
N ILE A 439 -27.89 11.30 13.05
CA ILE A 439 -27.77 12.16 11.87
C ILE A 439 -28.00 13.59 12.33
N ASP A 440 -27.01 14.45 12.14
CA ASP A 440 -27.04 15.87 12.49
C ASP A 440 -27.61 16.19 13.88
N GLY A 441 -27.12 15.47 14.91
CA GLY A 441 -27.61 15.63 16.29
C GLY A 441 -28.80 14.73 16.66
N TYR A 442 -29.62 14.33 15.69
CA TYR A 442 -30.82 13.51 15.92
C TYR A 442 -30.48 12.03 16.13
N ARG A 443 -30.90 11.46 17.27
CA ARG A 443 -30.73 10.03 17.57
C ARG A 443 -31.74 9.19 16.80
N VAL A 444 -31.27 8.48 15.77
CA VAL A 444 -32.05 7.60 14.89
C VAL A 444 -31.64 6.14 15.08
N ASP A 445 -32.35 5.21 14.45
CA ASP A 445 -31.97 3.78 14.36
C ASP A 445 -32.24 3.30 12.93
N ALA A 446 -31.66 4.01 11.96
CA ALA A 446 -31.96 3.82 10.55
C ALA A 446 -31.09 2.71 9.95
N VAL A 447 -31.72 1.83 9.16
CA VAL A 447 -31.03 0.79 8.39
C VAL A 447 -30.62 1.39 7.04
N PRO A 448 -29.33 1.64 6.77
CA PRO A 448 -28.92 2.27 5.52
C PRO A 448 -29.04 1.27 4.36
N HIS A 449 -29.96 1.51 3.42
CA HIS A 449 -30.03 0.75 2.17
C HIS A 449 -30.85 1.44 1.09
N GLY A 450 -30.50 1.18 -0.17
CA GLY A 450 -31.31 1.53 -1.34
C GLY A 450 -31.65 3.02 -1.44
N HIS A 451 -32.92 3.31 -1.70
CA HIS A 451 -33.45 4.66 -1.73
C HIS A 451 -33.92 5.09 -0.34
N MET A 452 -33.41 6.22 0.11
CA MET A 452 -33.78 6.82 1.39
C MET A 452 -34.29 8.24 1.17
N LEU A 453 -35.18 8.68 2.06
CA LEU A 453 -35.62 10.06 2.16
C LEU A 453 -35.39 10.53 3.59
N ALA A 454 -34.62 11.60 3.76
CA ALA A 454 -34.54 12.32 5.02
C ALA A 454 -35.44 13.55 4.94
N ALA A 455 -36.35 13.71 5.91
CA ALA A 455 -37.23 14.87 6.00
C ALA A 455 -37.07 15.52 7.37
N ARG A 456 -36.69 16.81 7.40
CA ARG A 456 -36.70 17.63 8.61
C ARG A 456 -37.99 18.44 8.66
N ASN A 457 -38.66 18.45 9.79
CA ASN A 457 -39.97 19.10 9.95
C ASN A 457 -40.23 19.58 11.38
N GLU A 458 -41.20 20.47 11.55
CA GLU A 458 -41.75 20.81 12.87
C GLU A 458 -42.56 19.62 13.43
N ASP A 459 -42.36 19.23 14.70
CA ASP A 459 -43.05 18.12 15.38
C ASP A 459 -44.51 18.49 15.70
N GLU A 460 -45.34 18.54 14.66
CA GLU A 460 -46.75 18.89 14.72
C GLU A 460 -47.70 17.73 14.34
N PRO A 461 -48.90 17.66 14.94
CA PRO A 461 -49.89 16.65 14.58
C PRO A 461 -50.24 16.66 13.08
N GLY A 462 -50.06 15.50 12.43
CA GLY A 462 -50.46 15.27 11.05
C GLY A 462 -49.33 15.36 10.02
N VAL A 463 -48.14 15.83 10.38
CA VAL A 463 -47.00 15.95 9.44
C VAL A 463 -46.57 14.59 8.89
N ILE A 464 -46.32 13.60 9.75
CA ILE A 464 -45.98 12.23 9.32
C ILE A 464 -47.06 11.63 8.40
N GLY A 465 -48.33 11.89 8.71
CA GLY A 465 -49.46 11.41 7.90
C GLY A 465 -49.51 12.09 6.53
N PHE A 466 -49.17 13.38 6.46
CA PHE A 466 -49.05 14.13 5.22
C PHE A 466 -47.93 13.56 4.35
N ILE A 467 -46.71 13.40 4.88
CA ILE A 467 -45.58 12.83 4.14
C ILE A 467 -45.94 11.45 3.57
N GLY A 468 -46.49 10.56 4.41
CA GLY A 468 -46.90 9.23 3.95
C GLY A 468 -48.03 9.26 2.91
N THR A 469 -48.90 10.28 2.92
CA THR A 469 -49.94 10.45 1.90
C THR A 469 -49.33 10.89 0.58
N VAL A 470 -48.44 11.88 0.58
CA VAL A 470 -47.76 12.38 -0.63
C VAL A 470 -46.94 11.26 -1.29
N LEU A 471 -46.16 10.51 -0.50
CA LEU A 471 -45.41 9.36 -1.01
C LEU A 471 -46.33 8.28 -1.59
N GLY A 472 -47.43 7.96 -0.89
CA GLY A 472 -48.41 6.98 -1.37
C GLY A 472 -49.15 7.40 -2.64
N ASP A 473 -49.50 8.68 -2.78
CA ASP A 473 -50.14 9.23 -3.98
C ASP A 473 -49.18 9.26 -5.18
N ALA A 474 -47.87 9.31 -4.91
CA ALA A 474 -46.79 9.15 -5.89
C ALA A 474 -46.44 7.67 -6.21
N ASP A 475 -47.17 6.70 -5.65
CA ASP A 475 -46.92 5.25 -5.78
C ASP A 475 -45.55 4.81 -5.23
N VAL A 476 -45.03 5.53 -4.22
CA VAL A 476 -43.76 5.22 -3.53
C VAL A 476 -44.06 4.47 -2.22
N ASN A 477 -43.62 3.22 -2.14
CA ASN A 477 -43.79 2.41 -0.93
C ASN A 477 -42.73 2.73 0.14
N ILE A 478 -43.15 2.71 1.41
CA ILE A 478 -42.28 2.92 2.58
C ILE A 478 -41.98 1.56 3.20
N ALA A 479 -40.73 1.11 3.09
CA ALA A 479 -40.22 -0.13 3.67
C ALA A 479 -39.82 0.04 5.14
N GLY A 480 -39.38 1.23 5.53
CA GLY A 480 -38.95 1.55 6.90
C GLY A 480 -39.14 3.04 7.22
N MET A 481 -39.33 3.35 8.49
CA MET A 481 -39.49 4.73 8.98
C MET A 481 -38.86 4.87 10.36
N PHE A 482 -37.94 5.82 10.49
CA PHE A 482 -37.16 6.07 11.70
C PHE A 482 -37.25 7.55 12.07
N ASN A 483 -38.12 7.87 13.02
CA ASN A 483 -38.37 9.24 13.45
C ASN A 483 -37.60 9.57 14.74
N ALA A 484 -36.84 10.66 14.70
CA ALA A 484 -36.16 11.26 15.82
C ALA A 484 -36.66 12.68 16.09
N ARG A 485 -36.71 13.08 17.36
CA ARG A 485 -37.02 14.45 17.76
C ARG A 485 -36.16 14.86 18.94
N GLU A 486 -35.77 16.12 18.99
CA GLU A 486 -34.98 16.64 20.11
C GLU A 486 -35.85 16.94 21.33
N THR A 487 -36.97 17.63 21.11
CA THR A 487 -37.90 18.04 22.17
C THR A 487 -39.35 18.02 21.67
N ILE A 488 -40.31 17.96 22.59
CA ILE A 488 -41.74 17.93 22.23
C ILE A 488 -42.11 19.27 21.57
N GLY A 489 -42.57 19.23 20.31
CA GLY A 489 -42.96 20.42 19.55
C GLY A 489 -41.79 21.26 19.03
N GLY A 490 -40.57 20.69 19.00
CA GLY A 490 -39.42 21.26 18.30
C GLY A 490 -39.30 20.69 16.89
N GLU A 491 -38.08 20.58 16.38
CA GLU A 491 -37.79 19.93 15.11
C GLU A 491 -37.70 18.40 15.26
N ALA A 492 -38.04 17.71 14.18
CA ALA A 492 -37.94 16.27 14.02
C ALA A 492 -37.22 15.95 12.70
N LEU A 493 -36.46 14.87 12.71
CA LEU A 493 -35.88 14.25 11.54
C LEU A 493 -36.51 12.88 11.37
N THR A 494 -37.11 12.63 10.20
CA THR A 494 -37.56 11.30 9.83
C THR A 494 -36.77 10.77 8.66
N VAL A 495 -36.22 9.56 8.82
CA VAL A 495 -35.57 8.80 7.75
C VAL A 495 -36.54 7.72 7.27
N TYR A 496 -36.80 7.70 5.97
CA TYR A 496 -37.62 6.70 5.31
C TYR A 496 -36.75 5.84 4.41
N ASN A 497 -36.98 4.53 4.43
CA ASN A 497 -36.45 3.62 3.42
C ASN A 497 -37.56 3.32 2.43
N LEU A 498 -37.25 3.43 1.15
CA LEU A 498 -38.22 3.46 0.07
C LEU A 498 -37.88 2.41 -0.98
N ASP A 499 -38.91 1.90 -1.66
CA ASP A 499 -38.72 0.91 -2.74
C ASP A 499 -38.29 1.56 -4.07
N SER A 500 -38.33 2.90 -4.17
CA SER A 500 -37.99 3.66 -5.39
C SER A 500 -37.67 5.12 -5.05
N THR A 501 -36.94 5.81 -5.94
CA THR A 501 -36.66 7.25 -5.83
C THR A 501 -37.94 8.08 -5.79
N VAL A 502 -37.99 9.09 -4.90
CA VAL A 502 -39.13 10.02 -4.82
C VAL A 502 -39.15 10.94 -6.04
N PRO A 503 -40.24 10.98 -6.82
CA PRO A 503 -40.36 11.89 -7.95
C PRO A 503 -40.27 13.37 -7.53
N GLU A 504 -39.65 14.21 -8.37
CA GLU A 504 -39.48 15.65 -8.12
C GLU A 504 -40.81 16.35 -7.75
N ALA A 505 -41.90 16.00 -8.42
CA ALA A 505 -43.22 16.56 -8.14
C ALA A 505 -43.74 16.26 -6.71
N ALA A 506 -43.36 15.11 -6.14
CA ALA A 506 -43.72 14.75 -4.78
C ALA A 506 -42.83 15.50 -3.76
N LEU A 507 -41.54 15.68 -4.05
CA LEU A 507 -40.65 16.52 -3.23
C LEU A 507 -41.15 17.97 -3.18
N ASP A 508 -41.54 18.53 -4.34
CA ASP A 508 -42.12 19.87 -4.43
C ASP A 508 -43.40 20.00 -3.59
N GLU A 509 -44.25 18.96 -3.57
CA GLU A 509 -45.45 18.94 -2.76
C GLU A 509 -45.14 18.90 -1.25
N LEU A 510 -44.12 18.13 -0.85
CA LEU A 510 -43.65 18.10 0.54
C LEU A 510 -43.13 19.48 0.97
N LEU A 511 -42.25 20.08 0.17
CA LEU A 511 -41.64 21.38 0.44
C LEU A 511 -42.63 22.56 0.39
N ALA A 512 -43.80 22.37 -0.21
CA ALA A 512 -44.86 23.39 -0.24
C ALA A 512 -45.60 23.52 1.12
N ASP A 513 -45.50 22.55 2.01
CA ASP A 513 -46.05 22.61 3.35
C ASP A 513 -45.09 23.34 4.30
N GLU A 514 -45.56 24.40 4.95
CA GLU A 514 -44.74 25.28 5.81
C GLU A 514 -44.13 24.58 7.03
N ARG A 515 -44.61 23.37 7.38
CA ARG A 515 -44.08 22.57 8.49
C ARG A 515 -42.88 21.71 8.07
N ILE A 516 -42.63 21.55 6.77
CA ILE A 516 -41.47 20.84 6.24
C ILE A 516 -40.33 21.86 6.08
N ILE A 517 -39.20 21.57 6.72
CA ILE A 517 -38.01 22.42 6.73
C ILE A 517 -37.14 22.09 5.52
N ASP A 518 -36.87 20.80 5.30
CA ASP A 518 -36.17 20.27 4.13
C ASP A 518 -36.54 18.81 3.88
N VAL A 519 -36.21 18.35 2.67
CA VAL A 519 -36.27 16.95 2.26
C VAL A 519 -35.10 16.63 1.34
N HIS A 520 -34.42 15.52 1.61
CA HIS A 520 -33.29 15.04 0.82
C HIS A 520 -33.52 13.61 0.37
N ASN A 521 -33.50 13.38 -0.93
CA ASN A 521 -33.31 12.04 -1.47
C ASN A 521 -31.86 11.62 -1.23
N ILE A 522 -31.69 10.42 -0.71
CA ILE A 522 -30.39 9.81 -0.49
C ILE A 522 -30.37 8.50 -1.27
N GLU A 523 -29.37 8.33 -2.12
CA GLU A 523 -29.12 7.10 -2.85
C GLU A 523 -27.82 6.48 -2.33
N LEU A 524 -27.88 5.22 -1.89
CA LEU A 524 -26.72 4.52 -1.32
C LEU A 524 -26.14 3.47 -2.26
N ASN A 525 -26.99 2.80 -3.03
CA ASN A 525 -26.63 1.80 -4.03
C ASN A 525 -27.52 2.02 -5.27
N GLY A 526 -26.94 2.01 -6.47
CA GLY A 526 -27.69 2.06 -7.72
C GLY A 526 -28.29 0.69 -8.04
N GLU A 527 -29.50 0.42 -7.57
CA GLU A 527 -30.39 -0.63 -8.11
C GLU A 527 -31.74 -0.04 -8.52
#